data_AF-A0A4Q3ZR88-F1
#
_entry.id   AF-A0A4Q3ZR88-F1
#
_cell.length_a   1.000
_cell.length_b   1.000
_cell.length_c   1.000
_cell.angle_alpha   90.00
_cell.angle_beta   90.00
_cell.angle_gamma   90.00
#
_symmetry.space_group_name_H-M   'P 1'
#
loop_
_entity.id
_entity.type
_entity.pdbx_description
1 polymer ?
#
loop_
_entity_poly.entity_id
_entity_poly.type
_entity_poly.pdbx_seq_one_letter_code
_entity_poly.pdbx_strand_id
1 'polypeptide(L)' 'EYDDSSDIRAMIKANLIEERVAIEAYRQMIERIGDSDPTTKHMLVQIMAQEEEHADDMSDLLQ' A
#
# COMPACT_ATOMS: atom_id res chain seq x y z
N GLU A 1 -32.55 7.54 1.76
CA GLU A 1 -31.75 7.50 2.99
C GLU A 1 -30.31 7.55 2.54
N TYR A 2 -29.56 8.58 2.95
CA TYR A 2 -28.16 8.74 2.57
C TYR A 2 -27.38 8.01 3.66
N ASP A 3 -26.72 6.90 3.30
CA ASP A 3 -25.97 6.06 4.24
C ASP A 3 -24.48 6.30 4.05
N ASP A 4 -23.98 7.36 4.70
CA ASP A 4 -22.56 7.74 4.70
C ASP A 4 -21.66 6.60 5.21
N SER A 5 -22.19 5.68 6.01
CA SER A 5 -21.41 4.54 6.52
C SER A 5 -21.04 3.55 5.41
N SER A 6 -21.93 3.35 4.43
CA SER A 6 -21.68 2.52 3.26
C SER A 6 -20.62 3.13 2.33
N ASP A 7 -20.61 4.46 2.22
CA ASP A 7 -19.67 5.22 1.38
C ASP A 7 -18.26 5.20 1.99
N ILE A 8 -18.14 5.44 3.30
CA ILE A 8 -16.85 5.36 4.01
C ILE A 8 -16.26 3.95 3.92
N ARG A 9 -17.06 2.90 4.14
CA ARG A 9 -16.57 1.51 4.00
C ARG A 9 -16.16 1.18 2.57
N ALA A 10 -16.80 1.77 1.56
CA ALA A 10 -16.39 1.62 0.17
C ALA A 10 -15.07 2.37 -0.13
N MET A 11 -14.88 3.57 0.41
CA MET A 11 -13.64 4.34 0.29
C MET A 11 -12.45 3.61 0.94
N ILE A 12 -12.63 3.06 2.15
CA ILE A 12 -11.57 2.29 2.83
C ILE A 12 -11.17 1.06 2.00
N LYS A 13 -12.15 0.35 1.40
CA LYS A 13 -11.85 -0.76 0.48
C LYS A 13 -11.10 -0.32 -0.77
N ALA A 14 -11.45 0.83 -1.34
CA ALA A 14 -10.74 1.37 -2.49
C ALA A 14 -9.28 1.70 -2.12
N ASN A 15 -9.05 2.37 -0.99
CA ASN A 15 -7.71 2.66 -0.49
C ASN A 15 -6.90 1.37 -0.26
N LEU A 16 -7.48 0.35 0.37
CA LEU A 16 -6.82 -0.95 0.55
C LEU A 16 -6.37 -1.59 -0.78
N ILE A 17 -7.14 -1.40 -1.85
CA ILE A 17 -6.74 -1.88 -3.19
C ILE A 17 -5.55 -1.08 -3.70
N GLU A 18 -5.58 0.26 -3.55
CA GLU A 18 -4.47 1.13 -3.94
C GLU A 18 -3.18 0.79 -3.18
N GLU A 19 -3.23 0.55 -1.86
CA GLU A 19 -2.04 0.15 -1.08
C GLU A 19 -1.43 -1.15 -1.63
N ARG A 20 -2.25 -2.13 -1.98
CA ARG A 20 -1.78 -3.40 -2.57
C ARG A 20 -1.14 -3.20 -3.94
N VAL A 21 -1.66 -2.28 -4.75
CA VAL A 21 -1.07 -1.90 -6.04
C VAL A 21 0.27 -1.19 -5.81
N ALA A 22 0.36 -0.29 -4.83
CA ALA A 22 1.59 0.41 -4.47
C ALA A 22 2.69 -0.57 -4.01
N ILE A 23 2.36 -1.51 -3.11
CA ILE A 23 3.29 -2.56 -2.64
C ILE A 23 3.88 -3.33 -3.83
N GLU A 24 3.04 -3.77 -4.76
CA GLU A 24 3.50 -4.52 -5.93
C GLU A 24 4.33 -3.66 -6.88
N ALA A 25 3.98 -2.39 -7.05
CA ALA A 25 4.77 -1.45 -7.84
C ALA A 25 6.17 -1.25 -7.24
N TYR A 26 6.28 -1.07 -5.92
CA TYR A 26 7.56 -0.92 -5.24
C TYR A 26 8.39 -2.21 -5.30
N ARG A 27 7.77 -3.38 -5.16
CA ARG A 27 8.44 -4.68 -5.36
C ARG A 27 9.09 -4.79 -6.73
N GLN A 28 8.37 -4.45 -7.79
CA GLN A 28 8.90 -4.46 -9.16
C GLN A 28 10.04 -3.45 -9.36
N MET A 29 9.95 -2.26 -8.74
CA MET A 29 11.03 -1.26 -8.78
C MET A 29 12.30 -1.77 -8.08
N ILE A 30 12.15 -2.40 -6.91
CA ILE A 30 13.25 -3.00 -6.14
C ILE A 30 13.94 -4.09 -6.95
N GLU A 31 13.17 -4.99 -7.58
CA GLU A 31 13.70 -6.03 -8.45
C GLU A 31 14.45 -5.45 -9.65
N ARG A 32 13.88 -4.40 -10.27
CA ARG A 32 14.50 -3.73 -11.42
C ARG A 32 15.81 -3.02 -11.06
N ILE A 33 15.91 -2.43 -9.87
CA ILE A 33 17.15 -1.79 -9.38
C ILE A 33 18.20 -2.85 -9.06
N GLY A 34 17.79 -4.00 -8.52
CA GLY A 34 18.71 -5.10 -8.21
C GLY A 34 19.81 -4.65 -7.25
N ASP A 35 21.06 -4.73 -7.69
CA ASP A 35 22.23 -4.35 -6.89
C ASP A 35 22.95 -3.10 -7.45
N SER A 36 22.39 -2.43 -8.47
CA SER A 36 23.06 -1.29 -9.11
C SER A 36 23.01 -0.01 -8.26
N ASP A 37 21.99 0.13 -7.43
CA ASP A 37 21.83 1.26 -6.51
C ASP A 37 21.26 0.78 -5.15
N PRO A 38 22.14 0.41 -4.20
CA PRO A 38 21.70 -0.08 -2.90
C PRO A 38 21.02 1.01 -2.05
N THR A 39 21.34 2.29 -2.27
CA THR A 39 20.76 3.40 -1.52
C THR A 39 19.30 3.61 -1.91
N THR A 40 19.02 3.66 -3.22
CA THR A 40 17.64 3.77 -3.70
C THR A 40 16.83 2.53 -3.37
N LYS A 41 17.42 1.33 -3.50
CA LYS A 41 16.77 0.08 -3.06
C LYS A 41 16.38 0.11 -1.59
N HIS A 42 17.28 0.55 -0.70
CA HIS A 42 16.96 0.64 0.73
C HIS A 42 15.80 1.59 1.00
N MET A 43 15.79 2.77 0.36
CA MET A 43 14.69 3.73 0.48
C MET A 43 13.36 3.13 0.01
N LEU A 44 13.33 2.45 -1.15
CA LEU A 44 12.10 1.83 -1.67
C LEU A 44 11.60 0.69 -0.78
N VAL A 45 12.50 -0.08 -0.16
CA VAL A 45 12.12 -1.10 0.83
C VAL A 45 11.43 -0.47 2.03
N GLN A 46 11.92 0.68 2.51
CA GLN A 46 11.31 1.40 3.63
C GLN A 46 9.92 1.94 3.27
N ILE A 47 9.75 2.49 2.06
CA ILE A 47 8.44 2.96 1.58
C ILE A 47 7.47 1.78 1.46
N MET A 48 7.90 0.67 0.84
CA MET A 48 7.07 -0.53 0.70
C MET A 48 6.62 -1.08 2.06
N ALA A 49 7.50 -1.09 3.06
CA ALA A 49 7.13 -1.51 4.41
C ALA A 49 6.08 -0.61 5.05
N GLN A 50 6.09 0.69 4.75
CA GLN A 50 5.06 1.62 5.21
C GLN A 50 3.72 1.37 4.52
N GLU A 51 3.71 1.04 3.21
CA GLU A 51 2.45 0.67 2.53
C GLU A 51 1.89 -0.67 3.04
N GLU A 52 2.75 -1.60 3.47
CA GLU A 52 2.30 -2.83 4.15
C GLU A 52 1.60 -2.53 5.49
N GLU A 53 2.12 -1.58 6.27
CA GLU A 53 1.47 -1.09 7.51
C GLU A 53 0.13 -0.42 7.19
N HIS A 54 0.08 0.47 6.20
CA HIS A 54 -1.17 1.11 5.77
C HIS A 54 -2.23 0.08 5.31
N ALA A 55 -1.82 -0.96 4.58
CA ALA A 55 -2.73 -2.01 4.13
C ALA A 55 -3.30 -2.83 5.31
N ASP A 56 -2.48 -3.06 6.36
CA ASP A 56 -2.91 -3.73 7.59
C ASP A 56 -3.93 -2.88 8.35
N ASP A 57 -3.62 -1.59 8.56
CA ASP A 57 -4.53 -0.63 9.19
C ASP A 57 -5.89 -0.55 8.49
N MET A 58 -5.90 -0.48 7.15
CA MET A 58 -7.15 -0.44 6.37
C MET A 58 -7.92 -1.77 6.47
N SER A 59 -7.22 -2.89 6.61
CA SER A 59 -7.85 -4.20 6.82
C SER A 59 -8.53 -4.26 8.18
N ASP A 60 -7.88 -3.75 9.23
CA ASP A 60 -8.44 -3.68 10.58
C ASP A 60 -9.67 -2.77 10.68
N LEU A 61 -9.69 -1.65 9.96
CA LEU A 61 -10.86 -0.76 9.88
C LEU A 61 -12.08 -1.39 9.19
N LEU A 62 -11.90 -2.46 8.41
CA LEU A 62 -12.98 -3.15 7.69
C LEU A 62 -13.57 -4.35 8.44
N GLN A 63 -12.91 -4.81 9.51
CA GLN A 63 -13.42 -5.86 10.41
C GLN A 63 -14.68 -5.39 11.15
#